data_AF-A0A8D0VV96-F1
#
_entry.id   AF-A0A8D0VV96-F1
#
_cell.length_a   1.000
_cell.length_b   1.000
_cell.length_c   1.000
_cell.angle_alpha   90.00
_cell.angle_beta   90.00
_cell.angle_gamma   90.00
#
_symmetry.space_group_name_H-M   'P 1'
#
loop_
_entity.id
_entity.type
_entity.pdbx_description
1 polymer ?
#
loop_
_entity_poly.entity_id
_entity_poly.type
_entity_poly.pdbx_seq_one_letter_code
_entity_poly.pdbx_strand_id
1 'polypeptide(L)'
;MEPCSSDEFFQALNHAEQTFKKMENYLRHKQLCDVILVAGDRRIPAHRLVLSSVSDYFAAMFTNDVREARQEEIKMEGVEPNSLWSLIQYAYTGRLELKEDNIECLLSTACLLQLSQVVEACCKFLMKQLHPSNCLGIRSFADAQGCTDLHKVAHNYTMEHFMEVIRNQEFVLLPASEIAKLLASDDMNIPNEETILNALLTWVRHDLEQRRKDLSKLLAYIRLPLLAPQLL
;
A
#
# COMPACT_ATOMS: atom_id res chain seq x y z
N MET A 1 -38.12 -50.29 -13.21
CA MET A 1 -36.85 -50.06 -12.49
C MET A 1 -35.90 -49.46 -13.50
N GLU A 2 -35.67 -48.14 -13.43
CA GLU A 2 -34.60 -47.52 -14.21
C GLU A 2 -33.25 -47.94 -13.60
N PRO A 3 -32.23 -48.22 -14.41
CA PRO A 3 -30.89 -48.49 -13.90
C PRO A 3 -30.29 -47.17 -13.44
N CYS A 4 -30.01 -47.07 -12.14
CA CYS A 4 -29.20 -46.02 -11.55
C CYS A 4 -27.80 -46.09 -12.18
N SER A 5 -27.43 -45.15 -13.05
CA SER A 5 -26.04 -45.04 -13.48
C SER A 5 -25.23 -44.52 -12.30
N SER A 6 -24.35 -45.36 -11.76
CA SER A 6 -23.35 -44.91 -10.81
C SER A 6 -22.25 -44.22 -11.60
N ASP A 7 -22.40 -42.92 -11.80
CA ASP A 7 -21.37 -42.13 -12.48
C ASP A 7 -20.09 -42.14 -11.62
N GLU A 8 -19.00 -42.71 -12.13
CA GLU A 8 -17.68 -42.65 -11.50
C GLU A 8 -16.96 -41.35 -11.91
N PHE A 9 -16.49 -40.59 -10.91
CA PHE A 9 -15.75 -39.34 -11.12
C PHE A 9 -14.26 -39.51 -10.79
N PHE A 10 -13.38 -39.08 -11.71
CA PHE A 10 -11.94 -39.02 -11.49
C PHE A 10 -11.48 -37.57 -11.19
N GLN A 11 -10.66 -37.39 -10.16
CA GLN A 11 -10.03 -36.11 -9.84
C GLN A 11 -8.51 -36.29 -9.65
N ALA A 12 -7.73 -35.59 -10.48
CA ALA A 12 -6.28 -35.55 -10.32
C ALA A 12 -5.88 -34.57 -9.20
N LEU A 13 -5.26 -35.09 -8.14
CA LEU A 13 -4.69 -34.27 -7.07
C LEU A 13 -3.57 -33.38 -7.60
N ASN A 14 -3.52 -32.11 -7.17
CA ASN A 14 -2.52 -31.12 -7.57
C ASN A 14 -2.48 -30.77 -9.07
N HIS A 15 -3.53 -31.10 -9.84
CA HIS A 15 -3.58 -30.78 -11.28
C HIS A 15 -3.34 -29.29 -11.56
N ALA A 16 -3.97 -28.40 -10.78
CA ALA A 16 -3.78 -26.96 -10.89
C ALA A 16 -2.32 -26.54 -10.66
N GLU A 17 -1.70 -26.98 -9.55
CA GLU A 17 -0.30 -26.65 -9.22
C GLU A 17 0.67 -27.12 -10.31
N GLN A 18 0.51 -28.36 -10.80
CA GLN A 18 1.35 -28.89 -11.88
C GLN A 18 1.15 -28.12 -13.20
N THR A 19 -0.08 -27.68 -13.47
CA THR A 19 -0.41 -26.90 -14.66
C THR A 19 0.21 -25.50 -14.60
N PHE A 20 0.11 -24.82 -13.46
CA PHE A 20 0.74 -23.52 -13.25
C PHE A 20 2.27 -23.60 -13.34
N LYS A 21 2.90 -24.66 -12.83
CA LYS A 21 4.35 -24.91 -13.05
C LYS A 21 4.72 -25.01 -14.54
N LYS A 22 3.87 -25.61 -15.37
CA LYS A 22 4.09 -25.63 -16.84
C LYS A 22 3.91 -24.25 -17.46
N MET A 23 2.89 -23.50 -17.04
CA MET A 23 2.66 -22.11 -17.50
C MET A 23 3.82 -21.19 -17.12
N GLU A 24 4.38 -21.34 -15.92
CA GLU A 24 5.59 -20.63 -15.50
C GLU A 24 6.78 -20.94 -16.42
N ASN A 25 6.95 -22.21 -16.81
CA ASN A 25 7.98 -22.59 -17.78
C ASN A 25 7.75 -21.95 -19.16
N TYR A 26 6.50 -21.85 -19.63
CA TYR A 26 6.18 -21.14 -20.87
C TYR A 26 6.55 -19.66 -20.79
N LEU A 27 6.24 -19.00 -19.68
CA LEU A 27 6.64 -17.61 -19.42
C LEU A 27 8.18 -17.45 -19.51
N ARG A 28 8.94 -18.32 -18.84
CA ARG A 28 10.42 -18.28 -18.83
C ARG A 28 11.01 -18.42 -20.24
N HIS A 29 10.40 -19.22 -21.09
CA HIS A 29 10.83 -19.44 -22.47
C HIS A 29 10.12 -18.51 -23.48
N LYS A 30 9.27 -17.59 -23.01
CA LYS A 30 8.45 -16.67 -23.83
C LYS A 30 7.59 -17.40 -24.86
N GLN A 31 7.13 -18.60 -24.52
CA GLN A 31 6.25 -19.41 -25.38
C GLN A 31 4.81 -19.01 -25.12
N LEU A 32 4.00 -18.93 -26.18
CA LEU A 32 2.55 -18.66 -26.11
C LEU A 32 2.16 -17.32 -25.45
N CYS A 33 3.13 -16.45 -25.17
CA CYS A 33 2.88 -15.11 -24.64
C CYS A 33 2.17 -14.27 -25.70
N ASP A 34 1.02 -13.73 -25.34
CA ASP A 34 0.09 -12.98 -26.21
C ASP A 34 -0.03 -11.51 -25.80
N VAL A 35 0.81 -11.06 -24.84
CA VAL A 35 0.91 -9.66 -24.41
C VAL A 35 2.32 -9.34 -23.89
N ILE A 36 2.73 -8.09 -24.05
CA ILE A 36 3.95 -7.52 -23.47
C ILE A 36 3.56 -6.31 -22.62
N LEU A 37 3.87 -6.35 -21.32
CA LEU A 37 3.72 -5.21 -20.43
C LEU A 37 5.01 -4.39 -20.43
N VAL A 38 4.90 -3.08 -20.59
CA VAL A 38 6.03 -2.17 -20.67
C VAL A 38 6.01 -1.24 -19.45
N ALA A 39 6.96 -1.40 -18.54
CA ALA A 39 7.17 -0.51 -17.40
C ALA A 39 8.56 0.12 -17.50
N GLY A 40 8.61 1.43 -17.71
CA GLY A 40 9.85 2.13 -18.02
C GLY A 40 10.53 1.58 -19.28
N ASP A 41 11.75 1.09 -19.13
CA ASP A 41 12.56 0.44 -20.17
C ASP A 41 12.38 -1.08 -20.23
N ARG A 42 11.64 -1.67 -19.29
CA ARG A 42 11.48 -3.13 -19.16
C ARG A 42 10.25 -3.61 -19.93
N ARG A 43 10.46 -4.56 -20.84
CA ARG A 43 9.41 -5.27 -21.59
C ARG A 43 9.22 -6.67 -21.02
N ILE A 44 8.03 -6.95 -20.50
CA ILE A 44 7.68 -8.18 -19.78
C ILE A 44 6.64 -8.95 -20.60
N PRO A 45 7.03 -10.01 -21.33
CA PRO A 45 6.06 -10.87 -22.00
C PRO A 45 5.25 -11.65 -20.96
N ALA A 46 3.97 -11.88 -21.22
CA ALA A 46 3.06 -12.63 -20.35
C ALA A 46 1.89 -13.24 -21.13
N HIS A 47 1.02 -13.97 -20.42
CA HIS A 47 -0.20 -14.57 -20.94
C HIS A 47 -1.43 -13.83 -20.40
N ARG A 48 -2.28 -13.29 -21.27
CA ARG A 48 -3.49 -12.54 -20.90
C ARG A 48 -4.43 -13.33 -20.02
N LEU A 49 -4.58 -14.63 -20.30
CA LEU A 49 -5.42 -15.54 -19.53
C LEU A 49 -4.95 -15.67 -18.08
N VAL A 50 -3.64 -15.87 -17.87
CA VAL A 50 -3.08 -16.01 -16.52
C VAL A 50 -3.23 -14.70 -15.75
N LEU A 51 -2.92 -13.55 -16.38
CA LEU A 51 -3.07 -12.24 -15.73
C LEU A 51 -4.53 -11.94 -15.36
N SER A 52 -5.47 -12.18 -16.28
CA SER A 52 -6.91 -11.98 -16.02
C SER A 52 -7.44 -12.89 -14.91
N SER A 53 -6.85 -14.08 -14.73
CA SER A 53 -7.31 -15.02 -13.71
C SER A 53 -7.00 -14.60 -12.26
N VAL A 54 -6.03 -13.68 -12.08
CA VAL A 54 -5.60 -13.23 -10.75
C VAL A 54 -5.87 -11.74 -10.49
N SER A 55 -6.14 -10.96 -11.53
CA SER A 55 -6.24 -9.50 -11.49
C SER A 55 -7.49 -9.02 -12.22
N ASP A 56 -8.39 -8.38 -11.48
CA ASP A 56 -9.61 -7.77 -12.03
C ASP A 56 -9.29 -6.63 -13.01
N TYR A 57 -8.18 -5.91 -12.78
CA TYR A 57 -7.67 -4.89 -13.69
C TYR A 57 -7.36 -5.47 -15.07
N PHE A 58 -6.58 -6.56 -15.12
CA PHE A 58 -6.27 -7.22 -16.39
C PHE A 58 -7.48 -7.92 -17.00
N ALA A 59 -8.35 -8.52 -16.19
CA ALA A 59 -9.59 -9.10 -16.67
C ALA A 59 -10.45 -8.04 -17.38
N ALA A 60 -10.66 -6.87 -16.77
CA ALA A 60 -11.38 -5.76 -17.37
C ALA A 60 -10.68 -5.23 -18.64
N MET A 61 -9.34 -5.12 -18.62
CA MET A 61 -8.57 -4.63 -19.77
C MET A 61 -8.64 -5.57 -20.98
N PHE A 62 -8.66 -6.90 -20.78
CA PHE A 62 -8.57 -7.87 -21.86
C PHE A 62 -9.92 -8.40 -22.34
N THR A 63 -10.99 -8.28 -21.54
CA THR A 63 -12.33 -8.78 -21.91
C THR A 63 -13.29 -7.69 -22.37
N ASN A 64 -13.05 -6.42 -22.02
CA ASN A 64 -13.86 -5.31 -22.50
C ASN A 64 -13.41 -4.85 -23.90
N ASP A 65 -14.32 -4.24 -24.67
CA ASP A 65 -14.04 -3.64 -25.99
C ASP A 65 -13.27 -2.30 -25.86
N VAL A 66 -12.17 -2.31 -25.10
CA VAL A 66 -11.23 -1.18 -24.98
C VAL A 66 -10.08 -1.34 -25.98
N ARG A 67 -9.42 -0.25 -26.33
CA ARG A 67 -8.38 -0.26 -27.39
C ARG A 67 -7.20 -1.15 -27.01
N GLU A 68 -6.87 -1.16 -25.73
CA GLU A 68 -5.84 -1.98 -25.07
C GLU A 68 -6.15 -3.47 -25.20
N ALA A 69 -7.43 -3.85 -25.34
CA ALA A 69 -7.83 -5.24 -25.52
C ALA A 69 -7.32 -5.86 -26.83
N ARG A 70 -6.84 -5.04 -27.78
CA ARG A 70 -6.30 -5.47 -29.07
C ARG A 70 -4.81 -5.14 -29.25
N GLN A 71 -4.17 -4.57 -28.23
CA GLN A 71 -2.75 -4.22 -28.27
C GLN A 71 -1.89 -5.39 -27.81
N GLU A 72 -0.83 -5.66 -28.57
CA GLU A 72 0.20 -6.64 -28.17
C GLU A 72 1.15 -6.06 -27.11
N GLU A 73 1.34 -4.74 -27.08
CA GLU A 73 2.17 -4.04 -26.08
C GLU A 73 1.34 -3.03 -25.29
N ILE A 74 1.40 -3.12 -23.96
CA ILE A 74 0.66 -2.26 -23.06
C ILE A 74 1.62 -1.54 -22.13
N LYS A 75 1.56 -0.21 -22.16
CA LYS A 75 2.39 0.64 -21.32
C LYS A 75 1.75 0.80 -19.94
N MET A 76 2.51 0.43 -18.90
CA MET A 76 2.14 0.54 -17.50
C MET A 76 2.74 1.83 -16.93
N GLU A 77 1.98 2.94 -17.01
CA GLU A 77 2.46 4.24 -16.54
C GLU A 77 2.50 4.31 -15.00
N GLY A 78 3.57 4.91 -14.47
CA GLY A 78 3.74 5.09 -13.02
C GLY A 78 4.06 3.80 -12.25
N VAL A 79 4.35 2.69 -12.93
CA VAL A 79 4.64 1.41 -12.31
C VAL A 79 6.16 1.14 -12.26
N GLU A 80 6.64 0.73 -11.09
CA GLU A 80 8.04 0.34 -10.91
C GLU A 80 8.31 -1.04 -11.55
N PRO A 81 9.34 -1.18 -12.41
CA PRO A 81 9.54 -2.39 -13.22
C PRO A 81 9.77 -3.69 -12.44
N ASN A 82 10.46 -3.65 -11.28
CA ASN A 82 10.73 -4.85 -10.48
C ASN A 82 9.48 -5.31 -9.72
N SER A 83 8.69 -4.39 -9.20
CA SER A 83 7.42 -4.63 -8.53
C SER A 83 6.43 -5.27 -9.49
N LEU A 84 6.31 -4.71 -10.70
CA LEU A 84 5.52 -5.35 -11.76
C LEU A 84 6.01 -6.76 -12.04
N TRP A 85 7.31 -6.94 -12.26
CA TRP A 85 7.87 -8.27 -12.54
C TRP A 85 7.56 -9.27 -11.41
N SER A 86 7.75 -8.91 -10.14
CA SER A 86 7.43 -9.74 -8.98
C SER A 86 5.95 -10.12 -8.93
N LEU A 87 5.05 -9.19 -9.23
CA LEU A 87 3.61 -9.46 -9.27
C LEU A 87 3.20 -10.36 -10.44
N ILE A 88 3.86 -10.20 -11.60
CA ILE A 88 3.70 -11.12 -12.71
C ILE A 88 4.20 -12.51 -12.32
N GLN A 89 5.35 -12.65 -11.67
CA GLN A 89 5.81 -13.96 -11.17
C GLN A 89 4.85 -14.56 -10.14
N TYR A 90 4.28 -13.73 -9.25
CA TYR A 90 3.24 -14.15 -8.32
C TYR A 90 2.03 -14.73 -9.04
N ALA A 91 1.59 -14.15 -10.17
CA ALA A 91 0.45 -14.65 -10.94
C ALA A 91 0.63 -16.12 -11.41
N TYR A 92 1.87 -16.57 -11.64
CA TYR A 92 2.14 -17.94 -12.09
C TYR A 92 2.48 -18.90 -10.94
N THR A 93 3.01 -18.36 -9.84
CA THR A 93 3.61 -19.19 -8.77
C THR A 93 2.82 -19.18 -7.47
N GLY A 94 1.95 -18.18 -7.26
CA GLY A 94 1.31 -17.88 -5.99
C GLY A 94 2.29 -17.46 -4.89
N ARG A 95 3.55 -17.15 -5.23
CA ARG A 95 4.62 -16.81 -4.29
C ARG A 95 5.11 -15.40 -4.54
N LEU A 96 5.38 -14.69 -3.45
CA LEU A 96 5.87 -13.32 -3.48
C LEU A 96 6.82 -13.11 -2.30
N GLU A 97 7.99 -12.54 -2.57
CA GLU A 97 8.96 -12.15 -1.54
C GLU A 97 8.70 -10.70 -1.13
N LEU A 98 8.48 -10.46 0.15
CA LEU A 98 8.24 -9.12 0.69
C LEU A 98 9.52 -8.60 1.34
N LYS A 99 9.97 -7.40 0.94
CA LYS A 99 11.18 -6.76 1.47
C LYS A 99 10.89 -5.32 1.86
N GLU A 100 11.55 -4.84 2.90
CA GLU A 100 11.35 -3.47 3.40
C GLU A 100 11.70 -2.40 2.34
N ASP A 101 12.69 -2.65 1.50
CA ASP A 101 13.18 -1.70 0.49
C ASP A 101 12.23 -1.52 -0.71
N ASN A 102 11.33 -2.49 -0.97
CA ASN A 102 10.45 -2.47 -2.14
C ASN A 102 8.95 -2.54 -1.81
N ILE A 103 8.58 -2.70 -0.53
CA ILE A 103 7.20 -2.99 -0.14
C ILE A 103 6.21 -1.89 -0.55
N GLU A 104 6.60 -0.62 -0.52
CA GLU A 104 5.74 0.50 -0.89
C GLU A 104 5.44 0.50 -2.40
N CYS A 105 6.46 0.29 -3.23
CA CYS A 105 6.30 0.16 -4.69
C CYS A 105 5.46 -1.07 -5.04
N LEU A 106 5.69 -2.18 -4.32
CA LEU A 106 4.96 -3.43 -4.50
C LEU A 106 3.48 -3.28 -4.11
N LEU A 107 3.18 -2.66 -2.97
CA LEU A 107 1.82 -2.39 -2.53
C LEU A 107 1.10 -1.46 -3.52
N SER A 108 1.75 -0.36 -3.93
CA SER A 108 1.16 0.59 -4.89
C SER A 108 0.81 -0.09 -6.21
N THR A 109 1.72 -0.93 -6.72
CA THR A 109 1.48 -1.68 -7.96
C THR A 109 0.39 -2.73 -7.77
N ALA A 110 0.34 -3.41 -6.63
CA ALA A 110 -0.71 -4.39 -6.33
C ALA A 110 -2.10 -3.74 -6.21
N CYS A 111 -2.19 -2.54 -5.62
CA CYS A 111 -3.42 -1.75 -5.57
C CYS A 111 -3.90 -1.38 -6.98
N LEU A 112 -2.98 -0.86 -7.83
CA LEU A 112 -3.30 -0.54 -9.23
C LEU A 112 -3.81 -1.75 -10.00
N LEU A 113 -3.12 -2.89 -9.85
CA LEU A 113 -3.46 -4.14 -10.52
C LEU A 113 -4.62 -4.91 -9.84
N GLN A 114 -5.21 -4.34 -8.78
CA GLN A 114 -6.33 -4.95 -8.04
C GLN A 114 -6.04 -6.37 -7.55
N LEU A 115 -4.82 -6.62 -7.07
CA LEU A 115 -4.37 -7.90 -6.52
C LEU A 115 -4.65 -7.97 -5.01
N SER A 116 -5.92 -8.12 -4.64
CA SER A 116 -6.39 -7.98 -3.24
C SER A 116 -5.63 -8.83 -2.22
N GLN A 117 -5.30 -10.08 -2.54
CA GLN A 117 -4.53 -10.95 -1.62
C GLN A 117 -3.09 -10.44 -1.39
N VAL A 118 -2.48 -9.85 -2.41
CA VAL A 118 -1.14 -9.25 -2.30
C VAL A 118 -1.21 -7.94 -1.52
N VAL A 119 -2.22 -7.11 -1.77
CA VAL A 119 -2.48 -5.89 -1.00
C VAL A 119 -2.59 -6.21 0.49
N GLU A 120 -3.38 -7.23 0.84
CA GLU A 120 -3.54 -7.67 2.23
C GLU A 120 -2.20 -8.16 2.83
N ALA A 121 -1.44 -8.96 2.08
CA ALA A 121 -0.14 -9.46 2.53
C ALA A 121 0.87 -8.31 2.78
N CYS A 122 0.92 -7.33 1.89
CA CYS A 122 1.78 -6.16 2.01
C CYS A 122 1.36 -5.27 3.20
N CYS A 123 0.05 -5.05 3.38
CA CYS A 123 -0.48 -4.31 4.53
C CYS A 123 -0.10 -5.00 5.86
N LYS A 124 -0.27 -6.32 5.94
CA LYS A 124 0.13 -7.11 7.13
C LYS A 124 1.63 -7.05 7.39
N PHE A 125 2.45 -6.99 6.35
CA PHE A 125 3.89 -6.81 6.49
C PHE A 125 4.21 -5.43 7.08
N LEU A 126 3.63 -4.36 6.54
CA LEU A 126 3.81 -3.00 7.02
C LEU A 126 3.32 -2.80 8.46
N MET A 127 2.19 -3.40 8.84
CA MET A 127 1.68 -3.36 10.22
C MET A 127 2.69 -3.92 11.23
N LYS A 128 3.44 -4.96 10.86
CA LYS A 128 4.48 -5.57 11.73
C LYS A 128 5.74 -4.71 11.83
N GLN A 129 5.94 -3.79 10.90
CA GLN A 129 7.11 -2.93 10.79
C GLN A 129 6.86 -1.51 11.32
N LEU A 130 5.70 -1.28 11.95
CA LEU A 130 5.39 0.00 12.57
C LEU A 130 6.39 0.31 13.68
N HIS A 131 6.97 1.50 13.56
CA HIS A 131 7.95 2.04 14.47
C HIS A 131 7.70 3.55 14.64
N PRO A 132 8.04 4.17 15.78
CA PRO A 132 7.79 5.61 15.99
C PRO A 132 8.47 6.51 14.95
N SER A 133 9.53 6.01 14.29
CA SER A 133 10.26 6.74 13.25
C SER A 133 9.71 6.60 11.83
N ASN A 134 8.77 5.69 11.57
CA ASN A 134 8.21 5.42 10.22
C ASN A 134 6.67 5.40 10.17
N CYS A 135 6.00 5.40 11.34
CA CYS A 135 4.55 5.22 11.41
C CYS A 135 3.77 6.36 10.74
N LEU A 136 4.32 7.58 10.70
CA LEU A 136 3.72 8.72 10.01
C LEU A 136 3.80 8.54 8.49
N GLY A 137 4.96 8.10 7.98
CA GLY A 137 5.14 7.71 6.59
C GLY A 137 4.16 6.61 6.17
N ILE A 138 4.13 5.50 6.91
CA ILE A 138 3.23 4.36 6.64
C ILE A 138 1.76 4.80 6.70
N ARG A 139 1.37 5.63 7.68
CA ARG A 139 0.01 6.16 7.78
C ARG A 139 -0.36 6.99 6.54
N SER A 140 0.48 7.94 6.14
CA SER A 140 0.24 8.79 4.97
C SER A 140 0.19 7.97 3.69
N PHE A 141 1.07 6.98 3.57
CA PHE A 141 1.11 6.08 2.43
C PHE A 141 -0.16 5.23 2.33
N ALA A 142 -0.62 4.68 3.46
CA ALA A 142 -1.86 3.91 3.51
C ALA A 142 -3.10 4.73 3.12
N ASP A 143 -3.16 6.00 3.53
CA ASP A 143 -4.23 6.93 3.11
C ASP A 143 -4.20 7.14 1.59
N ALA A 144 -3.02 7.40 1.03
CA ALA A 144 -2.83 7.62 -0.41
C ALA A 144 -3.19 6.39 -1.26
N GLN A 145 -2.94 5.17 -0.76
CA GLN A 145 -3.29 3.92 -1.44
C GLN A 145 -4.73 3.46 -1.17
N GLY A 146 -5.49 4.16 -0.31
CA GLY A 146 -6.83 3.76 0.10
C GLY A 146 -6.87 2.51 0.99
N CYS A 147 -5.74 2.13 1.60
CA CYS A 147 -5.63 0.98 2.49
C CYS A 147 -6.13 1.34 3.90
N THR A 148 -7.45 1.35 4.09
CA THR A 148 -8.09 1.87 5.31
C THR A 148 -7.66 1.17 6.59
N ASP A 149 -7.45 -0.15 6.56
CA ASP A 149 -7.10 -0.92 7.75
C ASP A 149 -5.66 -0.65 8.17
N LEU A 150 -4.73 -0.57 7.23
CA LEU A 150 -3.36 -0.16 7.49
C LEU A 150 -3.31 1.27 8.04
N HIS A 151 -4.08 2.19 7.43
CA HIS A 151 -4.17 3.58 7.91
C HIS A 151 -4.65 3.64 9.36
N LYS A 152 -5.73 2.91 9.70
CA LYS A 152 -6.27 2.85 11.08
C LYS A 152 -5.25 2.31 12.07
N VAL A 153 -4.59 1.20 11.76
CA VAL A 153 -3.58 0.59 12.64
C VAL A 153 -2.39 1.53 12.84
N ALA A 154 -1.88 2.13 11.75
CA ALA A 154 -0.78 3.08 11.82
C ALA A 154 -1.17 4.36 12.60
N HIS A 155 -2.41 4.83 12.45
CA HIS A 155 -2.93 5.97 13.20
C HIS A 155 -3.02 5.67 14.70
N ASN A 156 -3.61 4.55 15.09
CA ASN A 156 -3.71 4.15 16.49
C ASN A 156 -2.31 4.01 17.12
N TYR A 157 -1.37 3.37 16.42
CA TYR A 157 0.02 3.27 16.85
C TYR A 157 0.66 4.66 17.05
N THR A 158 0.41 5.59 16.12
CA THR A 158 0.90 6.98 16.22
C THR A 158 0.35 7.67 17.47
N MET A 159 -0.92 7.47 17.81
CA MET A 159 -1.55 8.08 18.98
C MET A 159 -1.05 7.46 20.30
N GLU A 160 -0.85 6.14 20.33
CA GLU A 160 -0.33 5.41 21.49
C GLU A 160 1.12 5.78 21.82
N HIS A 161 1.96 5.92 20.78
CA HIS A 161 3.39 6.20 20.88
C HIS A 161 3.75 7.67 20.58
N PHE A 162 2.79 8.59 20.65
CA PHE A 162 2.94 9.96 20.18
C PHE A 162 4.17 10.68 20.74
N MET A 163 4.50 10.44 22.02
CA MET A 163 5.68 11.00 22.71
C MET A 163 7.03 10.65 22.05
N GLU A 164 7.12 9.47 21.44
CA GLU A 164 8.30 9.01 20.71
C GLU A 164 8.26 9.55 19.28
N VAL A 165 7.08 9.57 18.65
CA VAL A 165 6.86 10.06 17.28
C VAL A 165 7.28 11.52 17.12
N ILE A 166 6.88 12.41 18.02
CA ILE A 166 7.21 13.85 17.94
C ILE A 166 8.72 14.16 18.00
N ARG A 167 9.54 13.20 18.43
CA ARG A 167 11.00 13.34 18.50
C ARG A 167 11.70 12.96 17.20
N ASN A 168 11.00 12.29 16.28
CA ASN A 168 11.54 11.82 15.02
C ASN A 168 11.43 12.90 13.92
N GLN A 169 12.34 12.83 12.93
CA GLN A 169 12.39 13.82 11.84
C GLN A 169 11.12 13.84 10.98
N GLU A 170 10.46 12.69 10.80
CA GLU A 170 9.22 12.60 10.01
C GLU A 170 8.14 13.57 10.51
N PHE A 171 8.01 13.76 11.82
CA PHE A 171 7.03 14.67 12.40
C PHE A 171 7.25 16.11 11.94
N VAL A 172 8.50 16.56 11.93
CA VAL A 172 8.87 17.93 11.54
C VAL A 172 8.64 18.17 10.04
N LEU A 173 8.70 17.13 9.22
CA LEU A 173 8.48 17.20 7.77
C LEU A 173 7.00 17.15 7.38
N LEU A 174 6.08 16.86 8.30
CA LEU A 174 4.65 16.81 7.99
C LEU A 174 4.09 18.16 7.51
N PRO A 175 3.13 18.15 6.58
CA PRO A 175 2.39 19.35 6.19
C PRO A 175 1.41 19.78 7.30
N ALA A 176 1.04 21.07 7.29
CA ALA A 176 0.15 21.66 8.29
C ALA A 176 -1.20 20.91 8.42
N SER A 177 -1.72 20.39 7.32
CA SER A 177 -2.97 19.62 7.30
C SER A 177 -2.88 18.32 8.10
N GLU A 178 -1.74 17.62 8.03
CA GLU A 178 -1.55 16.37 8.79
C GLU A 178 -1.32 16.65 10.27
N ILE A 179 -0.58 17.71 10.60
CA ILE A 179 -0.45 18.16 11.99
C ILE A 179 -1.84 18.50 12.56
N ALA A 180 -2.67 19.25 11.83
CA ALA A 180 -4.03 19.56 12.27
C ALA A 180 -4.86 18.30 12.54
N LYS A 181 -4.78 17.27 11.66
CA LYS A 181 -5.46 15.99 11.87
C LYS A 181 -4.97 15.27 13.12
N LEU A 182 -3.67 15.29 13.40
CA LEU A 182 -3.10 14.68 14.62
C LEU A 182 -3.57 15.44 15.88
N LEU A 183 -3.51 16.77 15.86
CA LEU A 183 -3.92 17.62 16.99
C LEU A 183 -5.43 17.58 17.26
N ALA A 184 -6.24 17.33 16.24
CA ALA A 184 -7.69 17.18 16.38
C ALA A 184 -8.10 15.83 16.99
N SER A 185 -7.17 14.89 17.16
CA SER A 185 -7.46 13.57 17.74
C SER A 185 -7.54 13.65 19.27
N ASP A 186 -8.68 13.26 19.85
CA ASP A 186 -8.85 13.19 21.30
C ASP A 186 -8.13 11.99 21.95
N ASP A 187 -7.64 11.05 21.14
CA ASP A 187 -7.02 9.78 21.60
C ASP A 187 -5.49 9.88 21.80
N MET A 188 -4.91 11.09 21.76
CA MET A 188 -3.47 11.28 21.94
C MET A 188 -3.00 10.87 23.34
N ASN A 189 -2.10 9.90 23.44
CA ASN A 189 -1.49 9.48 24.70
C ASN A 189 -0.37 10.44 25.13
N ILE A 190 -0.77 11.57 25.70
CA ILE A 190 0.14 12.63 26.16
C ILE A 190 -0.03 12.91 27.66
N PRO A 191 1.07 13.25 28.37
CA PRO A 191 1.00 13.56 29.80
C PRO A 191 0.41 14.95 30.07
N ASN A 192 0.61 15.91 29.17
CA ASN A 192 0.13 17.29 29.30
C ASN A 192 0.06 18.01 27.94
N GLU A 193 -0.75 19.07 27.88
CA GLU A 193 -0.90 19.94 26.69
C GLU A 193 0.39 20.72 26.37
N GLU A 194 1.25 20.94 27.37
CA GLU A 194 2.56 21.59 27.19
C GLU A 194 3.45 20.82 26.20
N THR A 195 3.38 19.49 26.21
CA THR A 195 4.14 18.67 25.27
C THR A 195 3.69 18.89 23.82
N ILE A 196 2.39 19.01 23.59
CA ILE A 196 1.82 19.29 22.27
C ILE A 196 2.25 20.68 21.81
N LEU A 197 2.19 21.67 22.70
CA LEU A 197 2.64 23.03 22.41
C LEU A 197 4.13 23.06 22.02
N ASN A 198 4.98 22.37 22.78
CA ASN A 198 6.41 22.28 22.49
C ASN A 198 6.70 21.57 21.16
N ALA A 199 5.96 20.50 20.84
CA ALA A 199 6.06 19.81 19.55
C ALA A 199 5.64 20.73 18.40
N LEU A 200 4.52 21.44 18.54
CA LEU A 200 4.03 22.41 17.55
C LEU A 200 5.03 23.55 17.33
N LEU A 201 5.59 24.11 18.41
CA LEU A 201 6.62 25.15 18.32
C LEU A 201 7.89 24.63 17.63
N THR A 202 8.29 23.39 17.89
CA THR A 202 9.44 22.75 17.21
C THR A 202 9.16 22.59 15.72
N TRP A 203 7.95 22.17 15.35
CA TRP A 203 7.50 22.07 13.97
C TRP A 203 7.46 23.43 13.26
N VAL A 204 6.95 24.49 13.90
CA VAL A 204 6.93 25.85 13.33
C VAL A 204 8.33 26.43 13.20
N ARG A 205 9.23 26.19 14.17
CA ARG A 205 10.62 26.68 14.14
C ARG A 205 11.43 26.13 12.97
N HIS A 206 11.07 24.96 12.44
CA HIS A 206 11.76 24.36 11.31
C HIS A 206 11.54 25.14 9.99
N ASP A 207 10.38 25.77 9.82
CA ASP A 207 10.07 26.63 8.67
C ASP A 207 9.18 27.80 9.12
N LEU A 208 9.81 28.79 9.75
CA LEU A 208 9.13 29.94 10.34
C LEU A 208 8.39 30.78 9.30
N GLU A 209 8.93 30.91 8.09
CA GLU A 209 8.34 31.78 7.07
C GLU A 209 7.01 31.22 6.56
N GLN A 210 6.96 29.92 6.27
CA GLN A 210 5.75 29.32 5.74
C GLN A 210 4.76 28.93 6.83
N ARG A 211 5.22 28.44 7.98
CA ARG A 211 4.34 27.81 9.00
C ARG A 211 3.78 28.78 10.04
N ARG A 212 4.30 30.01 10.13
CA ARG A 212 3.80 31.02 11.07
C ARG A 212 2.32 31.36 10.86
N LYS A 213 1.85 31.33 9.61
CA LYS A 213 0.43 31.55 9.29
C LYS A 213 -0.47 30.44 9.83
N ASP A 214 0.04 29.20 9.85
CA ASP A 214 -0.71 28.02 10.28
C ASP A 214 -0.72 27.85 11.80
N LEU A 215 0.31 28.36 12.50
CA LEU A 215 0.38 28.36 13.97
C LEU A 215 -0.91 28.86 14.63
N SER A 216 -1.45 29.98 14.15
CA SER A 216 -2.68 30.58 14.70
C SER A 216 -3.88 29.63 14.65
N LYS A 217 -4.00 28.84 13.56
CA LYS A 217 -5.07 27.85 13.39
C LYS A 217 -4.79 26.59 14.21
N LEU A 218 -3.53 26.17 14.28
CA LEU A 218 -3.13 24.96 15.01
C LEU A 218 -3.23 25.13 16.53
N LEU A 219 -2.99 26.34 17.05
CA LEU A 219 -3.19 26.66 18.46
C LEU A 219 -4.64 26.50 18.93
N ALA A 220 -5.62 26.62 18.03
CA ALA A 220 -7.04 26.43 18.37
C ALA A 220 -7.38 24.97 18.74
N TYR A 221 -6.53 24.01 18.35
CA TYR A 221 -6.68 22.60 18.72
C TYR A 221 -6.04 22.27 20.08
N ILE A 222 -5.20 23.16 20.61
CA ILE A 222 -4.57 22.99 21.92
C ILE A 222 -5.51 23.56 22.99
N ARG A 223 -5.71 22.82 24.07
CA ARG A 223 -6.54 23.27 25.19
C ARG A 223 -5.73 24.24 26.07
N LEU A 224 -5.50 25.45 25.55
CA LEU A 224 -4.72 26.52 26.22
C LEU A 224 -5.08 26.74 27.71
N PRO A 225 -6.36 26.64 28.15
CA PRO A 225 -6.71 26.78 29.57
C PRO A 225 -6.12 25.70 30.49
N LEU A 226 -5.63 24.57 29.94
CA LEU A 226 -5.00 23.49 30.68
C LEU A 226 -3.47 23.63 30.77
N LEU A 227 -2.89 24.69 30.18
CA LEU A 227 -1.47 25.00 30.31
C LEU A 227 -1.19 25.63 31.68
N ALA A 228 0.02 25.39 32.19
CA ALA A 228 0.44 26.01 33.44
C ALA A 228 0.43 27.55 33.29
N PRO A 229 -0.01 28.32 34.31
CA PRO A 229 -0.11 29.78 34.25
C PRO A 229 1.21 30.51 33.96
N GLN A 230 2.34 29.80 34.02
CA GLN A 230 3.68 30.33 33.77
C GLN A 230 4.02 30.40 32.27
N LEU A 231 3.22 29.74 31.43
CA LEU A 231 3.40 29.61 29.98
C LEU A 231 2.37 30.40 29.14
N LEU A 232 1.34 30.95 29.80
CA LEU A 232 0.31 31.83 29.23
C LEU A 232 0.70 33.30 29.45
#